data_AF-A0A1M6TBR6-F1
#
_entry.id   AF-A0A1M6TBR6-F1
#
_cell.length_a   1.000
_cell.length_b   1.000
_cell.length_c   1.000
_cell.angle_alpha   90.00
_cell.angle_beta   90.00
_cell.angle_gamma   90.00
#
_symmetry.space_group_name_H-M   'P 1'
#
loop_
_entity.id
_entity.type
_entity.pdbx_description
1 polymer ?
#
loop_
_entity_poly.entity_id
_entity_poly.type
_entity_poly.pdbx_seq_one_letter_code
_entity_poly.pdbx_strand_id
1 'polypeptide(L)'
;MIPPVLKNIIHIDFIVTDIFQLDKIIQDYGKIIYYTPEVVFDISNIDSGLYLIREFGENVYIIQRDPNSIGKLKNPKTDYDYKIGVTDYNLFSKSFDLDSLPSFMDEMTEKYHPEFIESLKLQLVDAKTETACKIIYQDLLLHIEESNSFLRSHIYFGNVLSQEVQKAVCYWLLKYNEYLLFDVQLYFKTIFPNDIKPIEENVTQIVANKADKQKEKLRNSNVYRIALLFADGTLTFEKMTAIYGNKRYDTINELAEIISQDYKISKSSLQPYLNQTIKEVNSDKNLFDISKLKYLKLIAEDFHSQQKQLSAFFSGKIEKLTSINE
;
A
#
# COMPACT_ATOMS: atom_id res chain seq x y z
N MET A 1 14.70 -0.22 7.16
CA MET A 1 16.05 -0.59 7.66
C MET A 1 15.97 -0.97 9.12
N ILE A 2 16.41 -2.18 9.47
CA ILE A 2 16.32 -2.72 10.84
C ILE A 2 17.26 -1.94 11.77
N PRO A 3 16.79 -1.46 12.94
CA PRO A 3 17.63 -0.77 13.93
C PRO A 3 18.81 -1.65 14.38
N PRO A 4 20.03 -1.08 14.58
CA PRO A 4 21.20 -1.86 14.99
C PRO A 4 21.02 -2.64 16.30
N VAL A 5 20.17 -2.14 17.19
CA VAL A 5 19.83 -2.76 18.48
C VAL A 5 18.99 -4.03 18.29
N LEU A 6 18.21 -4.12 17.20
CA LEU A 6 17.30 -5.24 16.92
C LEU A 6 17.90 -6.28 15.96
N LYS A 7 19.04 -6.00 15.33
CA LYS A 7 19.62 -6.79 14.22
C LYS A 7 19.89 -8.27 14.54
N ASN A 8 20.02 -8.61 15.82
CA ASN A 8 20.33 -9.96 16.29
C ASN A 8 19.06 -10.77 16.66
N ILE A 9 17.89 -10.13 16.65
CA ILE A 9 16.62 -10.81 16.86
C ILE A 9 16.31 -11.56 15.56
N ILE A 10 16.08 -12.87 15.67
CA ILE A 10 15.78 -13.73 14.51
C ILE A 10 14.38 -13.35 13.99
N HIS A 11 14.17 -13.44 12.68
CA HIS A 11 12.88 -13.15 12.02
C HIS A 11 12.42 -11.69 12.11
N ILE A 12 13.31 -10.78 12.53
CA ILE A 12 13.04 -9.33 12.54
C ILE A 12 12.77 -8.77 11.13
N ASP A 13 13.19 -9.49 10.09
CA ASP A 13 12.95 -9.15 8.70
C ASP A 13 11.48 -9.32 8.26
N PHE A 14 10.65 -10.03 9.02
CA PHE A 14 9.19 -10.02 8.82
C PHE A 14 8.49 -8.75 9.34
N ILE A 15 9.20 -7.90 10.10
CA ILE A 15 8.72 -6.55 10.47
C ILE A 15 9.09 -5.57 9.35
N VAL A 16 8.30 -5.62 8.28
CA VAL A 16 8.61 -4.98 6.99
C VAL A 16 8.37 -3.47 7.03
N THR A 17 9.34 -2.68 6.61
CA THR A 17 9.27 -1.19 6.57
C THR A 17 9.51 -0.58 5.20
N ASP A 18 9.83 -1.37 4.19
CA ASP A 18 10.04 -0.92 2.81
C ASP A 18 9.67 -1.98 1.77
N ILE A 19 9.54 -1.55 0.52
CA ILE A 19 9.05 -2.39 -0.59
C ILE A 19 10.01 -3.52 -0.96
N PHE A 20 11.33 -3.33 -0.80
CA PHE A 20 12.30 -4.36 -1.16
C PHE A 20 12.29 -5.52 -0.16
N GLN A 21 12.05 -5.21 1.12
CA GLN A 21 11.82 -6.22 2.15
C GLN A 21 10.55 -7.04 1.86
N LEU A 22 9.45 -6.36 1.47
CA LEU A 22 8.20 -7.01 1.12
C LEU A 22 8.35 -7.94 -0.10
N ASP A 23 8.97 -7.42 -1.16
CA ASP A 23 9.21 -8.18 -2.40
C ASP A 23 10.04 -9.44 -2.13
N LYS A 24 11.04 -9.35 -1.26
CA LYS A 24 11.87 -10.49 -0.88
C LYS A 24 11.04 -11.58 -0.18
N ILE A 25 10.16 -11.21 0.75
CA ILE A 25 9.27 -12.17 1.44
C ILE A 25 8.33 -12.84 0.43
N ILE A 26 7.76 -12.06 -0.50
CA ILE A 26 6.90 -12.60 -1.56
C ILE A 26 7.67 -13.56 -2.47
N GLN A 27 8.94 -13.28 -2.78
CA GLN A 27 9.80 -14.17 -3.58
C GLN A 27 10.17 -15.46 -2.83
N ASP A 28 10.58 -15.34 -1.57
CA ASP A 28 11.08 -16.46 -0.77
C ASP A 28 9.95 -17.40 -0.33
N TYR A 29 8.76 -16.84 -0.02
CA TYR A 29 7.62 -17.58 0.53
C TYR A 29 6.41 -17.66 -0.40
N GLY A 30 6.50 -17.07 -1.61
CA GLY A 30 5.41 -16.97 -2.57
C GLY A 30 4.72 -18.30 -2.84
N LYS A 31 5.49 -19.40 -2.95
CA LYS A 31 4.94 -20.74 -3.12
C LYS A 31 3.94 -21.09 -2.03
N ILE A 32 4.31 -20.95 -0.76
CA ILE A 32 3.45 -21.25 0.41
C ILE A 32 2.21 -20.33 0.48
N ILE A 33 2.32 -19.12 -0.06
CA ILE A 33 1.25 -18.11 -0.12
C ILE A 33 0.13 -18.49 -1.14
N TYR A 34 0.41 -19.32 -2.16
CA TYR A 34 -0.54 -19.67 -3.23
C TYR A 34 -1.51 -20.83 -2.92
N TYR A 35 -1.38 -21.54 -1.78
CA TYR A 35 -2.01 -22.85 -1.57
C TYR A 35 -3.24 -22.88 -0.64
N THR A 36 -3.92 -21.77 -0.33
CA THR A 36 -5.10 -21.81 0.55
C THR A 36 -6.41 -22.11 -0.22
N PRO A 37 -7.31 -22.98 0.30
CA PRO A 37 -8.59 -23.34 -0.34
C PRO A 37 -9.52 -22.17 -0.66
N GLU A 38 -9.31 -21.03 0.00
CA GLU A 38 -10.09 -19.80 -0.17
C GLU A 38 -9.76 -19.07 -1.49
N VAL A 39 -8.65 -19.45 -2.15
CA VAL A 39 -8.09 -18.71 -3.31
C VAL A 39 -8.04 -19.56 -4.59
N VAL A 40 -8.16 -20.89 -4.51
CA VAL A 40 -8.03 -21.81 -5.66
C VAL A 40 -9.37 -22.08 -6.33
N PHE A 41 -9.48 -21.82 -7.65
CA PHE A 41 -10.71 -21.98 -8.43
C PHE A 41 -10.71 -23.30 -9.26
N ASP A 42 -11.81 -24.04 -9.30
CA ASP A 42 -11.94 -25.21 -10.18
C ASP A 42 -12.14 -24.77 -11.64
N ILE A 43 -11.25 -25.20 -12.53
CA ILE A 43 -11.24 -24.76 -13.94
C ILE A 43 -11.94 -25.72 -14.89
N SER A 44 -12.40 -26.87 -14.41
CA SER A 44 -13.03 -27.92 -15.23
C SER A 44 -14.27 -27.44 -16.00
N ASN A 45 -14.95 -26.41 -15.48
CA ASN A 45 -16.18 -25.86 -16.04
C ASN A 45 -15.99 -24.52 -16.79
N ILE A 46 -14.74 -24.12 -17.05
CA ILE A 46 -14.45 -22.84 -17.71
C ILE A 46 -14.57 -22.98 -19.23
N ASP A 47 -15.34 -22.08 -19.84
CA ASP A 47 -15.50 -22.00 -21.29
C ASP A 47 -14.20 -21.50 -21.95
N SER A 48 -13.45 -22.41 -22.55
CA SER A 48 -12.22 -22.09 -23.31
C SER A 48 -12.41 -21.13 -24.50
N GLY A 49 -13.66 -20.87 -24.92
CA GLY A 49 -13.99 -19.84 -25.91
C GLY A 49 -14.09 -18.42 -25.34
N LEU A 50 -14.02 -18.27 -24.01
CA LEU A 50 -14.10 -17.00 -23.28
C LEU A 50 -12.83 -16.71 -22.46
N TYR A 51 -11.99 -17.72 -22.23
CA TYR A 51 -10.82 -17.62 -21.37
C TYR A 51 -9.59 -18.30 -21.99
N LEU A 52 -8.44 -17.62 -21.91
CA LEU A 52 -7.11 -18.16 -22.15
C LEU A 52 -6.64 -18.90 -20.89
N ILE A 53 -6.28 -20.17 -21.03
CA ILE A 53 -5.80 -21.01 -19.92
C ILE A 53 -4.34 -21.37 -20.20
N ARG A 54 -3.44 -21.04 -19.28
CA ARG A 54 -2.01 -21.35 -19.39
C ARG A 54 -1.58 -22.20 -18.22
N GLU A 55 -0.99 -23.35 -18.51
CA GLU A 55 -0.39 -24.20 -17.48
C GLU A 55 0.91 -23.55 -17.00
N PHE A 56 1.02 -23.39 -15.67
CA PHE A 56 2.20 -22.84 -15.00
C PHE A 56 3.11 -23.96 -14.46
N GLY A 57 2.55 -25.16 -14.26
CA GLY A 57 3.25 -26.38 -13.84
C GLY A 57 2.34 -27.27 -12.98
N GLU A 58 2.54 -28.59 -13.04
CA GLU A 58 1.92 -29.58 -12.14
C GLU A 58 0.39 -29.42 -11.98
N ASN A 59 -0.32 -29.18 -13.09
CA ASN A 59 -1.77 -28.95 -13.14
C ASN A 59 -2.26 -27.66 -12.43
N VAL A 60 -1.38 -26.68 -12.24
CA VAL A 60 -1.74 -25.31 -11.87
C VAL A 60 -1.88 -24.47 -13.12
N TYR A 61 -2.98 -23.75 -13.23
CA TYR A 61 -3.33 -22.97 -14.41
C TYR A 61 -3.59 -21.52 -14.06
N ILE A 62 -3.11 -20.64 -14.92
CA ILE A 62 -3.49 -19.24 -14.98
C ILE A 62 -4.64 -19.13 -15.98
N ILE A 63 -5.81 -18.76 -15.48
CA ILE A 63 -6.97 -18.43 -16.29
C ILE A 63 -6.94 -16.91 -16.51
N GLN A 64 -7.10 -16.50 -17.76
CA GLN A 64 -7.23 -15.11 -18.17
C GLN A 64 -8.46 -14.98 -19.06
N ARG A 65 -9.25 -13.92 -18.94
CA ARG A 65 -10.33 -13.65 -19.89
C ARG A 65 -9.75 -13.34 -21.28
N ASP A 66 -10.23 -14.01 -22.33
CA ASP A 66 -9.76 -13.73 -23.70
C ASP A 66 -10.21 -12.31 -24.10
N PRO A 67 -9.28 -11.35 -24.29
CA PRO A 67 -9.64 -9.98 -24.64
C PRO A 67 -10.38 -9.86 -25.98
N ASN A 68 -10.36 -10.89 -26.84
CA ASN A 68 -11.09 -10.91 -28.11
C ASN A 68 -12.53 -11.45 -27.98
N SER A 69 -12.90 -11.99 -26.81
CA SER A 69 -14.19 -12.64 -26.56
C SER A 69 -15.29 -11.68 -26.03
N ILE A 70 -14.97 -10.38 -25.89
CA ILE A 70 -15.80 -9.31 -25.29
C ILE A 70 -17.20 -9.19 -25.93
N GLY A 71 -17.39 -9.63 -27.18
CA GLY A 71 -18.68 -9.57 -27.88
C GLY A 71 -19.73 -10.62 -27.51
N LYS A 72 -19.43 -11.59 -26.63
CA LYS A 72 -20.31 -12.76 -26.37
C LYS A 72 -21.03 -12.78 -25.02
N LEU A 73 -20.79 -11.84 -24.10
CA LEU A 73 -21.28 -11.95 -22.72
C LEU A 73 -22.27 -10.83 -22.34
N LYS A 74 -23.53 -11.21 -22.06
CA LYS A 74 -24.48 -10.40 -21.29
C LYS A 74 -24.37 -10.85 -19.82
N ASN A 75 -23.88 -9.97 -18.96
CA ASN A 75 -23.67 -10.14 -17.51
C ASN A 75 -22.66 -11.23 -17.08
N PRO A 76 -21.39 -10.88 -16.81
CA PRO A 76 -20.55 -11.73 -15.97
C PRO A 76 -20.87 -11.43 -14.49
N LYS A 77 -21.24 -12.45 -13.73
CA LYS A 77 -21.32 -12.40 -12.24
C LYS A 77 -19.94 -12.61 -11.59
N THR A 78 -18.85 -12.48 -12.34
CA THR A 78 -17.49 -12.79 -11.90
C THR A 78 -16.55 -11.71 -12.38
N ASP A 79 -16.34 -10.70 -11.54
CA ASP A 79 -15.51 -9.51 -11.79
C ASP A 79 -13.99 -9.80 -11.70
N TYR A 80 -13.50 -10.86 -12.35
CA TYR A 80 -12.06 -11.19 -12.34
C TYR A 80 -11.55 -11.36 -13.77
N ASP A 81 -10.55 -10.57 -14.16
CA ASP A 81 -9.86 -10.72 -15.45
C ASP A 81 -8.86 -11.88 -15.45
N TYR A 82 -8.44 -12.34 -14.26
CA TYR A 82 -7.55 -13.49 -14.07
C TYR A 82 -7.92 -14.30 -12.82
N LYS A 83 -7.68 -15.62 -12.86
CA LYS A 83 -7.80 -16.53 -11.71
C LYS A 83 -6.72 -17.60 -11.75
N ILE A 84 -6.24 -18.03 -10.58
CA ILE A 84 -5.45 -19.25 -10.46
C ILE A 84 -6.43 -20.39 -10.23
N GLY A 85 -6.28 -21.46 -10.98
CA GLY A 85 -7.14 -22.61 -10.80
C GLY A 85 -6.49 -23.94 -11.15
N VAL A 86 -7.14 -25.00 -10.72
CA VAL A 86 -6.73 -26.40 -10.91
C VAL A 86 -7.82 -27.15 -11.65
N THR A 87 -7.47 -28.12 -12.51
CA THR A 87 -8.41 -28.88 -13.35
C THR A 87 -9.31 -29.83 -12.59
N ASP A 88 -8.84 -30.30 -11.44
CA ASP A 88 -9.61 -31.09 -10.48
C ASP A 88 -8.90 -30.94 -9.14
N TYR A 89 -9.54 -30.25 -8.20
CA TYR A 89 -8.97 -30.01 -6.87
C TYR A 89 -8.64 -31.31 -6.14
N ASN A 90 -9.43 -32.38 -6.33
CA ASN A 90 -9.24 -33.67 -5.69
C ASN A 90 -8.14 -34.51 -6.35
N LEU A 91 -7.82 -34.30 -7.63
CA LEU A 91 -6.63 -34.88 -8.28
C LEU A 91 -5.38 -34.06 -7.96
N PHE A 92 -5.50 -32.74 -7.94
CA PHE A 92 -4.42 -31.82 -7.57
C PHE A 92 -3.96 -32.03 -6.12
N SER A 93 -4.89 -32.10 -5.16
CA SER A 93 -4.59 -32.41 -3.74
C SER A 93 -4.07 -33.83 -3.51
N LYS A 94 -4.22 -34.73 -4.48
CA LYS A 94 -3.60 -36.07 -4.47
C LYS A 94 -2.23 -36.11 -5.15
N SER A 95 -1.95 -35.15 -6.05
CA SER A 95 -0.70 -35.06 -6.82
C SER A 95 0.34 -34.19 -6.10
N PHE A 96 -0.12 -33.29 -5.25
CA PHE A 96 0.64 -32.49 -4.30
C PHE A 96 0.12 -32.77 -2.91
N ASP A 97 0.98 -33.15 -1.98
CA ASP A 97 0.58 -33.39 -0.59
C ASP A 97 0.32 -32.05 0.13
N LEU A 98 -0.83 -31.44 -0.16
CA LEU A 98 -1.25 -30.15 0.39
C LEU A 98 -1.51 -30.23 1.91
N ASP A 99 -1.87 -31.42 2.40
CA ASP A 99 -2.01 -31.70 3.83
C ASP A 99 -0.65 -31.66 4.56
N SER A 100 0.47 -31.64 3.82
CA SER A 100 1.84 -31.58 4.34
C SER A 100 2.52 -30.20 4.26
N LEU A 101 1.93 -29.23 3.57
CA LEU A 101 2.50 -27.88 3.42
C LEU A 101 1.83 -26.91 4.40
N PRO A 102 2.56 -26.42 5.43
CA PRO A 102 2.00 -25.45 6.38
C PRO A 102 1.59 -24.17 5.66
N SER A 103 0.45 -23.57 6.02
CA SER A 103 0.08 -22.27 5.45
C SER A 103 1.11 -21.20 5.86
N PHE A 104 1.20 -20.11 5.11
CA PHE A 104 2.11 -19.02 5.47
C PHE A 104 1.84 -18.51 6.89
N MET A 105 0.57 -18.45 7.30
CA MET A 105 0.19 -18.10 8.67
C MET A 105 0.62 -19.14 9.70
N ASP A 106 0.55 -20.44 9.38
CA ASP A 106 0.98 -21.50 10.30
C ASP A 106 2.50 -21.46 10.48
N GLU A 107 3.28 -21.30 9.41
CA GLU A 107 4.74 -21.10 9.52
C GLU A 107 5.08 -19.84 10.34
N MET A 108 4.38 -18.73 10.09
CA MET A 108 4.57 -17.50 10.87
C MET A 108 4.24 -17.70 12.36
N THR A 109 3.22 -18.49 12.70
CA THR A 109 2.71 -18.63 14.08
C THR A 109 3.37 -19.78 14.84
N GLU A 110 3.61 -20.92 14.21
CA GLU A 110 4.08 -22.15 14.85
C GLU A 110 5.61 -22.26 14.89
N LYS A 111 6.30 -21.56 13.97
CA LYS A 111 7.75 -21.63 13.84
C LYS A 111 8.41 -20.27 14.04
N TYR A 112 8.09 -19.30 13.20
CA TYR A 112 8.80 -18.02 13.22
C TYR A 112 8.49 -17.17 14.45
N HIS A 113 7.24 -17.18 14.92
CA HIS A 113 6.85 -16.48 16.12
C HIS A 113 7.58 -17.00 17.39
N PRO A 114 7.57 -18.31 17.72
CA PRO A 114 8.35 -18.84 18.84
C PRO A 114 9.85 -18.55 18.74
N GLU A 115 10.45 -18.72 17.56
CA GLU A 115 11.88 -18.46 17.35
C GLU A 115 12.21 -16.97 17.55
N PHE A 116 11.33 -16.07 17.11
CA PHE A 116 11.45 -14.64 17.37
C PHE A 116 11.46 -14.37 18.89
N ILE A 117 10.45 -14.85 19.60
CA ILE A 117 10.27 -14.58 21.04
C ILE A 117 11.46 -15.13 21.84
N GLU A 118 11.95 -16.33 21.54
CA GLU A 118 13.13 -16.89 22.20
C GLU A 118 14.40 -16.06 21.89
N SER A 119 14.59 -15.62 20.64
CA SER A 119 15.75 -14.78 20.30
C SER A 119 15.69 -13.41 21.00
N LEU A 120 14.49 -12.82 21.14
CA LEU A 120 14.28 -11.59 21.89
C LEU A 120 14.67 -11.79 23.37
N LYS A 121 14.23 -12.88 24.01
CA LYS A 121 14.61 -13.20 25.40
C LYS A 121 16.13 -13.27 25.57
N LEU A 122 16.83 -13.92 24.64
CA LEU A 122 18.29 -14.00 24.65
C LEU A 122 18.93 -12.61 24.56
N GLN A 123 18.46 -11.75 23.65
CA GLN A 123 18.95 -10.38 23.54
C GLN A 123 18.71 -9.56 24.82
N LEU A 124 17.61 -9.80 25.52
CA LEU A 124 17.30 -9.12 26.77
C LEU A 124 18.18 -9.59 27.95
N VAL A 125 18.54 -10.86 27.99
CA VAL A 125 19.54 -11.36 28.94
C VAL A 125 20.90 -10.70 28.67
N ASP A 126 21.29 -10.57 27.40
CA ASP A 126 22.57 -9.96 27.00
C ASP A 126 22.63 -8.44 27.23
N ALA A 127 21.48 -7.77 27.27
CA ALA A 127 21.37 -6.33 27.51
C ALA A 127 21.83 -5.90 28.91
N LYS A 128 21.88 -6.84 29.88
CA LYS A 128 22.42 -6.72 31.25
C LYS A 128 21.82 -5.65 32.18
N THR A 129 21.11 -4.66 31.65
CA THR A 129 20.55 -3.54 32.40
C THR A 129 19.11 -3.29 31.98
N GLU A 130 18.28 -2.86 32.94
CA GLU A 130 16.88 -2.52 32.67
C GLU A 130 16.75 -1.39 31.64
N THR A 131 17.64 -0.39 31.67
CA THR A 131 17.68 0.69 30.68
C THR A 131 17.92 0.17 29.26
N ALA A 132 18.86 -0.78 29.09
CA ALA A 132 19.10 -1.38 27.78
C ALA A 132 17.90 -2.21 27.30
N CYS A 133 17.22 -2.94 28.20
CA CYS A 133 15.97 -3.65 27.88
C CYS A 133 14.87 -2.68 27.45
N LYS A 134 14.75 -1.51 28.11
CA LYS A 134 13.79 -0.45 27.73
C LYS A 134 14.08 0.13 26.35
N ILE A 135 15.36 0.32 26.00
CA ILE A 135 15.76 0.77 24.65
C ILE A 135 15.38 -0.27 23.60
N ILE A 136 15.67 -1.56 23.84
CA ILE A 136 15.26 -2.65 22.94
C ILE A 136 13.74 -2.65 22.74
N TYR A 137 12.98 -2.53 23.83
CA TYR A 137 11.51 -2.48 23.77
C TYR A 137 11.00 -1.29 22.97
N GLN A 138 11.52 -0.08 23.24
CA GLN A 138 11.11 1.13 22.54
C GLN A 138 11.42 1.06 21.04
N ASP A 139 12.62 0.59 20.67
CA ASP A 139 13.02 0.44 19.26
C ASP A 139 12.18 -0.63 18.56
N LEU A 140 11.85 -1.73 19.24
CA LEU A 140 10.99 -2.77 18.69
C LEU A 140 9.57 -2.27 18.44
N LEU A 141 8.97 -1.58 19.41
CA LEU A 141 7.65 -0.97 19.25
C LEU A 141 7.63 0.05 18.11
N LEU A 142 8.65 0.91 18.00
CA LEU A 142 8.78 1.85 16.89
C LEU A 142 8.83 1.12 15.54
N HIS A 143 9.60 0.04 15.46
CA HIS A 143 9.74 -0.73 14.23
C HIS A 143 8.43 -1.43 13.81
N ILE A 144 7.70 -1.99 14.78
CA ILE A 144 6.37 -2.60 14.56
C ILE A 144 5.37 -1.56 14.09
N GLU A 145 5.31 -0.39 14.72
CA GLU A 145 4.38 0.68 14.31
C GLU A 145 4.71 1.24 12.92
N GLU A 146 6.00 1.41 12.60
CA GLU A 146 6.44 1.77 11.26
C GLU A 146 6.05 0.71 10.23
N SER A 147 6.18 -0.57 10.59
CA SER A 147 5.75 -1.68 9.75
C SER A 147 4.24 -1.69 9.53
N ASN A 148 3.45 -1.53 10.59
CA ASN A 148 1.98 -1.44 10.49
C ASN A 148 1.54 -0.29 9.58
N SER A 149 2.18 0.88 9.69
CA SER A 149 1.93 2.01 8.82
C SER A 149 2.29 1.71 7.36
N PHE A 150 3.47 1.12 7.14
CA PHE A 150 3.93 0.71 5.82
C PHE A 150 2.96 -0.30 5.18
N LEU A 151 2.67 -1.41 5.85
CA LEU A 151 1.80 -2.47 5.34
C LEU A 151 0.40 -1.94 5.01
N ARG A 152 -0.23 -1.17 5.92
CA ARG A 152 -1.55 -0.57 5.66
C ARG A 152 -1.59 0.33 4.43
N SER A 153 -0.51 1.08 4.18
CA SER A 153 -0.42 1.95 2.99
C SER A 153 -0.15 1.19 1.69
N HIS A 154 0.32 -0.06 1.76
CA HIS A 154 0.67 -0.89 0.60
C HIS A 154 -0.29 -2.07 0.35
N ILE A 155 -1.34 -2.24 1.16
CA ILE A 155 -2.45 -3.19 0.89
C ILE A 155 -3.10 -2.95 -0.49
N TYR A 156 -3.06 -1.72 -1.00
CA TYR A 156 -3.78 -1.31 -2.23
C TYR A 156 -2.84 -0.91 -3.39
N PHE A 157 -1.56 -1.24 -3.35
CA PHE A 157 -0.57 -0.80 -4.34
C PHE A 157 -0.15 -1.97 -5.26
N GLY A 158 -0.20 -1.81 -6.58
CA GLY A 158 0.22 -2.84 -7.57
C GLY A 158 -0.66 -2.86 -8.83
N ASN A 159 -0.31 -3.68 -9.83
CA ASN A 159 -1.25 -4.07 -10.90
C ASN A 159 -2.18 -5.18 -10.39
N VAL A 160 -3.38 -5.35 -10.96
CA VAL A 160 -4.49 -6.19 -10.43
C VAL A 160 -4.05 -7.61 -9.97
N LEU A 161 -3.04 -8.20 -10.63
CA LEU A 161 -2.48 -9.52 -10.30
C LEU A 161 -1.46 -9.53 -9.15
N SER A 162 -0.63 -8.50 -8.99
CA SER A 162 0.30 -8.38 -7.85
C SER A 162 -0.40 -7.90 -6.58
N GLN A 163 -1.52 -7.17 -6.73
CA GLN A 163 -2.26 -6.60 -5.62
C GLN A 163 -2.84 -7.64 -4.67
N GLU A 164 -3.48 -8.72 -5.14
CA GLU A 164 -4.14 -9.67 -4.21
C GLU A 164 -3.14 -10.50 -3.40
N VAL A 165 -2.01 -10.92 -3.99
CA VAL A 165 -0.92 -11.58 -3.27
C VAL A 165 -0.27 -10.62 -2.28
N GLN A 166 0.06 -9.40 -2.72
CA GLN A 166 0.63 -8.38 -1.86
C GLN A 166 -0.32 -8.01 -0.71
N LYS A 167 -1.63 -7.95 -0.97
CA LYS A 167 -2.68 -7.68 0.01
C LYS A 167 -2.82 -8.81 1.03
N ALA A 168 -2.80 -10.07 0.59
CA ALA A 168 -2.82 -11.23 1.48
C ALA A 168 -1.58 -11.25 2.39
N VAL A 169 -0.39 -11.06 1.83
CA VAL A 169 0.86 -10.97 2.59
C VAL A 169 0.87 -9.78 3.54
N CYS A 170 0.45 -8.59 3.09
CA CYS A 170 0.31 -7.42 3.97
C CYS A 170 -0.65 -7.69 5.12
N TYR A 171 -1.78 -8.34 4.85
CA TYR A 171 -2.77 -8.70 5.86
C TYR A 171 -2.23 -9.71 6.88
N TRP A 172 -1.52 -10.73 6.41
CA TRP A 172 -0.90 -11.75 7.27
C TRP A 172 0.23 -11.18 8.12
N LEU A 173 1.09 -10.33 7.56
CA LEU A 173 2.14 -9.64 8.31
C LEU A 173 1.55 -8.66 9.33
N LEU A 174 0.44 -8.00 9.03
CA LEU A 174 -0.28 -7.17 10.00
C LEU A 174 -0.82 -8.01 11.17
N LYS A 175 -1.40 -9.18 10.89
CA LYS A 175 -1.82 -10.12 11.94
C LYS A 175 -0.66 -10.63 12.77
N TYR A 176 0.44 -10.99 12.12
CA TYR A 176 1.66 -11.40 12.80
C TYR A 176 2.17 -10.30 13.75
N ASN A 177 2.23 -9.05 13.30
CA ASN A 177 2.59 -7.90 14.13
C ASN A 177 1.66 -7.73 15.35
N GLU A 178 0.35 -7.97 15.18
CA GLU A 178 -0.62 -7.91 16.27
C GLU A 178 -0.37 -8.98 17.35
N TYR A 179 -0.15 -10.23 16.94
CA TYR A 179 0.19 -11.33 17.86
C TYR A 179 1.53 -11.08 18.56
N LEU A 180 2.54 -10.68 17.79
CA LEU A 180 3.86 -10.38 18.32
C LEU A 180 3.80 -9.25 19.36
N LEU A 181 3.05 -8.18 19.07
CA LEU A 181 2.91 -7.05 19.97
C LEU A 181 2.30 -7.48 21.31
N PHE A 182 1.26 -8.32 21.28
CA PHE A 182 0.62 -8.83 22.48
C PHE A 182 1.60 -9.58 23.39
N ASP A 183 2.39 -10.50 22.84
CA ASP A 183 3.35 -11.30 23.62
C ASP A 183 4.54 -10.47 24.09
N VAL A 184 5.05 -9.58 23.26
CA VAL A 184 6.11 -8.63 23.63
C VAL A 184 5.65 -7.74 24.80
N GLN A 185 4.45 -7.17 24.73
CA GLN A 185 3.88 -6.36 25.81
C GLN A 185 3.72 -7.15 27.10
N LEU A 186 3.18 -8.37 27.02
CA LEU A 186 3.06 -9.25 28.19
C LEU A 186 4.42 -9.53 28.82
N TYR A 187 5.42 -9.84 27.99
CA TYR A 187 6.76 -10.13 28.46
C TYR A 187 7.39 -8.93 29.17
N PHE A 188 7.41 -7.76 28.53
CA PHE A 188 8.00 -6.57 29.15
C PHE A 188 7.22 -6.06 30.37
N LYS A 189 5.92 -6.39 30.49
CA LYS A 189 5.12 -6.07 31.68
C LYS A 189 5.62 -6.81 32.90
N THR A 190 6.24 -7.98 32.72
CA THR A 190 6.88 -8.71 33.80
C THR A 190 8.19 -8.08 34.24
N ILE A 191 8.91 -7.39 33.34
CA ILE A 191 10.23 -6.81 33.62
C ILE A 191 10.11 -5.40 34.22
N PHE A 192 9.32 -4.52 33.61
CA PHE A 192 9.14 -3.13 34.05
C PHE A 192 7.66 -2.68 33.98
N PRO A 193 6.78 -3.21 34.86
CA PRO A 193 5.32 -2.99 34.76
C PRO A 193 4.89 -1.53 34.80
N ASN A 194 5.65 -0.66 35.48
CA ASN A 194 5.31 0.75 35.65
C ASN A 194 5.67 1.62 34.44
N ASP A 195 6.59 1.17 33.60
CA ASP A 195 7.14 1.96 32.49
C ASP A 195 6.53 1.59 31.13
N ILE A 196 5.78 0.49 31.03
CA ILE A 196 5.18 0.05 29.76
C ILE A 196 4.30 1.11 29.12
N LYS A 197 3.34 1.65 29.86
CA LYS A 197 2.39 2.64 29.32
C LYS A 197 3.09 3.92 28.86
N PRO A 198 3.98 4.53 29.67
CA PRO A 198 4.77 5.68 29.23
C PRO A 198 5.56 5.42 27.93
N ILE A 199 6.14 4.24 27.77
CA ILE A 199 6.91 3.89 26.56
C ILE A 199 5.97 3.77 25.35
N GLU A 200 4.85 3.05 25.47
CA GLU A 200 3.86 2.88 24.40
C GLU A 200 3.27 4.22 23.91
N GLU A 201 2.93 5.10 24.86
CA GLU A 201 2.41 6.44 24.55
C GLU A 201 3.45 7.27 23.79
N ASN A 202 4.72 7.22 24.22
CA ASN A 202 5.82 7.93 23.55
C ASN A 202 6.05 7.44 22.12
N VAL A 203 6.05 6.12 21.91
CA VAL A 203 6.19 5.50 20.57
C VAL A 203 5.08 5.99 19.64
N THR A 204 3.83 5.94 20.11
CA THR A 204 2.67 6.39 19.35
C THR A 204 2.81 7.86 18.93
N GLN A 205 3.26 8.72 19.84
CA GLN A 205 3.52 10.14 19.55
C GLN A 205 4.64 10.34 18.52
N ILE A 206 5.73 9.59 18.61
CA ILE A 206 6.85 9.68 17.66
C ILE A 206 6.38 9.35 16.23
N VAL A 207 5.60 8.28 16.08
CA VAL A 207 5.10 7.82 14.77
C VAL A 207 4.09 8.81 14.19
N ALA A 208 3.15 9.29 15.01
CA ALA A 208 2.19 10.33 14.62
C ALA A 208 2.91 11.61 14.12
N ASN A 209 3.91 12.08 14.87
CA ASN A 209 4.72 13.24 14.50
C ASN A 209 5.51 13.03 13.19
N LYS A 210 5.94 11.79 12.89
CA LYS A 210 6.62 11.46 11.64
C LYS A 210 5.67 11.52 10.45
N ALA A 211 4.45 10.98 10.60
CA ALA A 211 3.40 11.06 9.60
C ALA A 211 3.00 12.51 9.31
N ASP A 212 2.84 13.33 10.36
CA ASP A 212 2.52 14.75 10.22
C ASP A 212 3.62 15.52 9.49
N LYS A 213 4.89 15.27 9.82
CA LYS A 213 6.04 15.85 9.08
C LYS A 213 6.05 15.48 7.60
N GLN A 214 5.65 14.25 7.25
CA GLN A 214 5.55 13.84 5.85
C GLN A 214 4.39 14.53 5.13
N LYS A 215 3.20 14.57 5.74
CA LYS A 215 2.05 15.32 5.20
C LYS A 215 2.43 16.79 4.99
N GLU A 216 3.14 17.40 5.93
CA GLU A 216 3.59 18.79 5.83
C GLU A 216 4.60 18.99 4.69
N LYS A 217 5.53 18.07 4.47
CA LYS A 217 6.41 18.10 3.29
C LYS A 217 5.62 18.01 1.98
N LEU A 218 4.57 17.18 1.93
CA LEU A 218 3.71 17.07 0.76
C LEU A 218 2.93 18.37 0.51
N ARG A 219 2.35 18.99 1.56
CA ARG A 219 1.64 20.28 1.49
C ARG A 219 2.53 21.41 0.95
N ASN A 220 3.80 21.41 1.34
CA ASN A 220 4.77 22.40 0.90
C ASN A 220 5.31 22.18 -0.52
N SER A 221 4.94 21.07 -1.19
CA SER A 221 5.38 20.79 -2.56
C SER A 221 4.64 21.64 -3.60
N ASN A 222 5.31 21.99 -4.70
CA ASN A 222 4.66 22.70 -5.81
C ASN A 222 3.51 21.87 -6.40
N VAL A 223 3.62 20.54 -6.47
CA VAL A 223 2.55 19.68 -6.98
C VAL A 223 1.27 19.85 -6.16
N TYR A 224 1.37 19.77 -4.83
CA TYR A 224 0.23 19.96 -3.94
C TYR A 224 -0.39 21.34 -4.13
N ARG A 225 0.44 22.38 -4.10
CA ARG A 225 -0.02 23.78 -4.19
C ARG A 225 -0.71 24.09 -5.52
N ILE A 226 -0.25 23.49 -6.62
CA ILE A 226 -0.88 23.66 -7.94
C ILE A 226 -2.18 22.84 -8.02
N ALA A 227 -2.17 21.57 -7.56
CA ALA A 227 -3.35 20.73 -7.54
C ALA A 227 -4.48 21.32 -6.65
N LEU A 228 -4.09 22.03 -5.58
CA LEU A 228 -5.04 22.73 -4.70
C LEU A 228 -5.91 23.74 -5.46
N LEU A 229 -5.35 24.42 -6.48
CA LEU A 229 -6.08 25.37 -7.33
C LEU A 229 -7.18 24.70 -8.16
N PHE A 230 -7.03 23.42 -8.49
CA PHE A 230 -8.08 22.66 -9.15
C PHE A 230 -9.10 22.14 -8.13
N ALA A 231 -8.64 21.79 -6.93
CA ALA A 231 -9.48 21.25 -5.87
C ALA A 231 -10.44 22.28 -5.28
N ASP A 232 -10.00 23.53 -5.09
CA ASP A 232 -10.85 24.64 -4.63
C ASP A 232 -11.70 25.26 -5.77
N GLY A 233 -11.43 24.88 -7.02
CA GLY A 233 -12.12 25.42 -8.20
C GLY A 233 -11.63 26.82 -8.63
N THR A 234 -10.56 27.33 -8.01
CA THR A 234 -9.93 28.61 -8.40
C THR A 234 -9.42 28.56 -9.83
N LEU A 235 -8.93 27.39 -10.26
CA LEU A 235 -8.53 27.06 -11.61
C LEU A 235 -9.42 25.96 -12.18
N THR A 236 -10.13 26.27 -13.26
CA THR A 236 -10.90 25.31 -14.05
C THR A 236 -10.52 25.41 -15.52
N PHE A 237 -10.93 24.44 -16.33
CA PHE A 237 -10.76 24.52 -17.77
C PHE A 237 -11.96 23.97 -18.52
N GLU A 238 -12.28 24.61 -19.64
CA GLU A 238 -13.36 24.21 -20.55
C GLU A 238 -12.82 24.28 -21.98
N LYS A 239 -12.92 23.17 -22.73
CA LYS A 239 -12.46 23.09 -24.14
C LYS A 239 -11.04 23.66 -24.36
N MET A 240 -10.09 23.24 -23.50
CA MET A 240 -8.69 23.70 -23.49
C MET A 240 -8.45 25.17 -23.11
N THR A 241 -9.50 25.92 -22.76
CA THR A 241 -9.38 27.30 -22.23
C THR A 241 -9.35 27.24 -20.72
N ALA A 242 -8.35 27.87 -20.10
CA ALA A 242 -8.24 27.93 -18.65
C ALA A 242 -9.01 29.14 -18.10
N ILE A 243 -9.71 28.93 -16.98
CA ILE A 243 -10.41 29.95 -16.22
C ILE A 243 -9.78 30.04 -14.84
N TYR A 244 -9.29 31.22 -14.47
CA TYR A 244 -8.70 31.49 -13.15
C TYR A 244 -9.31 32.76 -12.55
N GLY A 245 -9.88 32.66 -11.34
CA GLY A 245 -10.50 33.80 -10.64
C GLY A 245 -11.59 34.51 -11.47
N ASN A 246 -12.39 33.75 -12.22
CA ASN A 246 -13.44 34.21 -13.16
C ASN A 246 -12.96 34.90 -14.45
N LYS A 247 -11.65 34.87 -14.76
CA LYS A 247 -11.12 35.35 -16.04
C LYS A 247 -10.70 34.19 -16.92
N ARG A 248 -10.97 34.31 -18.23
CA ARG A 248 -10.50 33.37 -19.26
C ARG A 248 -9.10 33.78 -19.72
N TYR A 249 -8.24 32.79 -19.91
CA TYR A 249 -6.87 33.00 -20.38
C TYR A 249 -6.64 32.19 -21.67
N ASP A 250 -6.20 32.90 -22.70
CA ASP A 250 -5.98 32.31 -24.03
C ASP A 250 -4.65 31.55 -24.12
N THR A 251 -3.70 31.87 -23.23
CA THR A 251 -2.40 31.19 -23.18
C THR A 251 -2.05 30.71 -21.78
N ILE A 252 -1.51 29.50 -21.69
CA ILE A 252 -0.99 28.94 -20.44
C ILE A 252 0.22 29.75 -19.93
N ASN A 253 0.94 30.40 -20.83
CA ASN A 253 2.08 31.25 -20.48
C ASN A 253 1.64 32.44 -19.62
N GLU A 254 0.57 33.13 -20.03
CA GLU A 254 -0.02 34.25 -19.29
C GLU A 254 -0.62 33.79 -17.96
N LEU A 255 -1.38 32.70 -17.98
CA LEU A 255 -1.93 32.09 -16.76
C LEU A 255 -0.83 31.73 -15.76
N ALA A 256 0.25 31.13 -16.23
CA ALA A 256 1.37 30.73 -15.38
C ALA A 256 2.10 31.94 -14.78
N GLU A 257 2.19 33.06 -15.50
CA GLU A 257 2.76 34.31 -14.98
C GLU A 257 1.96 34.82 -13.78
N ILE A 258 0.63 34.85 -13.91
CA ILE A 258 -0.28 35.38 -12.89
C ILE A 258 -0.28 34.49 -11.64
N ILE A 259 -0.49 33.18 -11.81
CA ILE A 259 -0.47 32.24 -10.67
C ILE A 259 0.91 32.22 -10.01
N SER A 260 1.99 32.39 -10.78
CA SER A 260 3.36 32.47 -10.23
C SER A 260 3.51 33.62 -9.24
N GLN A 261 2.93 34.78 -9.56
CA GLN A 261 2.92 35.96 -8.69
C GLN A 261 2.02 35.77 -7.47
N ASP A 262 0.79 35.28 -7.67
CA ASP A 262 -0.20 35.12 -6.60
C ASP A 262 0.21 34.09 -5.55
N TYR A 263 0.83 32.99 -5.99
CA TYR A 263 1.17 31.86 -5.12
C TYR A 263 2.67 31.72 -4.84
N LYS A 264 3.54 32.63 -5.30
CA LYS A 264 5.00 32.50 -5.11
C LYS A 264 5.53 31.12 -5.56
N ILE A 265 5.02 30.60 -6.68
CA ILE A 265 5.50 29.37 -7.31
C ILE A 265 6.27 29.80 -8.55
N SER A 266 7.50 29.31 -8.77
CA SER A 266 8.24 29.69 -9.98
C SER A 266 7.47 29.29 -11.24
N LYS A 267 7.32 30.22 -12.20
CA LYS A 267 6.67 29.95 -13.48
C LYS A 267 7.21 28.70 -14.20
N SER A 268 8.53 28.48 -14.19
CA SER A 268 9.19 27.32 -14.79
C SER A 268 8.76 25.98 -14.17
N SER A 269 8.40 25.96 -12.88
CA SER A 269 7.84 24.79 -12.22
C SER A 269 6.35 24.61 -12.53
N LEU A 270 5.60 25.71 -12.65
CA LEU A 270 4.15 25.70 -12.82
C LEU A 270 3.69 25.36 -14.25
N GLN A 271 4.30 26.01 -15.24
CA GLN A 271 3.86 25.96 -16.63
C GLN A 271 3.83 24.53 -17.23
N PRO A 272 4.80 23.64 -16.96
CA PRO A 272 4.72 22.26 -17.41
C PRO A 272 3.50 21.53 -16.84
N TYR A 273 3.19 21.73 -15.55
CA TYR A 273 2.04 21.09 -14.91
C TYR A 273 0.73 21.57 -15.51
N LEU A 274 0.57 22.87 -15.72
CA LEU A 274 -0.62 23.43 -16.36
C LEU A 274 -0.80 22.91 -17.79
N ASN A 275 0.27 22.94 -18.59
CA ASN A 275 0.24 22.50 -19.99
C ASN A 275 -0.18 21.03 -20.13
N GLN A 276 0.44 20.14 -19.37
CA GLN A 276 0.19 18.70 -19.51
C GLN A 276 -1.15 18.30 -18.89
N THR A 277 -1.56 18.95 -17.79
CA THR A 277 -2.86 18.68 -17.14
C THR A 277 -4.03 19.12 -18.02
N ILE A 278 -3.98 20.33 -18.60
CA ILE A 278 -5.08 20.87 -19.43
C ILE A 278 -5.20 20.12 -20.77
N LYS A 279 -4.08 19.67 -21.32
CA LYS A 279 -4.06 18.85 -22.55
C LYS A 279 -4.34 17.37 -22.31
N GLU A 280 -4.53 16.97 -21.05
CA GLU A 280 -4.73 15.58 -20.63
C GLU A 280 -3.66 14.61 -21.16
N VAL A 281 -2.41 15.07 -21.24
CA VAL A 281 -1.30 14.26 -21.75
C VAL A 281 -0.88 13.27 -20.68
N ASN A 282 -0.60 12.03 -21.08
CA ASN A 282 -0.06 11.02 -20.19
C ASN A 282 1.43 11.29 -19.92
N SER A 283 1.74 11.95 -18.80
CA SER A 283 3.08 12.45 -18.43
C SER A 283 3.20 12.61 -16.91
N ASP A 284 4.40 12.50 -16.36
CA ASP A 284 4.74 12.78 -14.95
C ASP A 284 4.42 14.25 -14.53
N LYS A 285 4.24 15.13 -15.51
CA LYS A 285 3.82 16.53 -15.33
C LYS A 285 2.30 16.71 -15.44
N ASN A 286 1.51 15.66 -15.65
CA ASN A 286 0.07 15.74 -15.43
C ASN A 286 -0.20 15.65 -13.93
N LEU A 287 -1.02 16.58 -13.40
CA LEU A 287 -1.39 16.58 -11.97
C LEU A 287 -2.31 15.42 -11.61
N PHE A 288 -3.09 14.94 -12.57
CA PHE A 288 -3.96 13.77 -12.45
C PHE A 288 -3.29 12.52 -13.03
N ASP A 289 -1.98 12.40 -12.84
CA ASP A 289 -1.23 11.17 -13.07
C ASP A 289 -1.20 10.30 -11.81
N ILE A 290 -1.13 8.98 -11.99
CA ILE A 290 -1.14 8.02 -10.88
C ILE A 290 0.01 8.24 -9.89
N SER A 291 1.19 8.67 -10.36
CA SER A 291 2.35 8.96 -9.50
C SER A 291 2.09 10.09 -8.49
N LYS A 292 1.03 10.89 -8.70
CA LYS A 292 0.65 12.03 -7.85
C LYS A 292 -0.54 11.78 -6.95
N LEU A 293 -1.10 10.56 -6.94
CA LEU A 293 -2.27 10.20 -6.15
C LEU A 293 -2.10 10.54 -4.65
N LYS A 294 -0.89 10.41 -4.09
CA LYS A 294 -0.59 10.79 -2.70
C LYS A 294 -0.86 12.26 -2.38
N TYR A 295 -0.64 13.17 -3.32
CA TYR A 295 -0.93 14.59 -3.15
C TYR A 295 -2.44 14.84 -3.26
N LEU A 296 -3.11 14.20 -4.21
CA LEU A 296 -4.54 14.36 -4.47
C LEU A 296 -5.39 13.84 -3.30
N LYS A 297 -5.04 12.65 -2.76
CA LYS A 297 -5.67 12.08 -1.56
C LYS A 297 -5.49 12.99 -0.34
N LEU A 298 -4.28 13.52 -0.13
CA LEU A 298 -4.03 14.46 0.97
C LEU A 298 -4.87 15.74 0.85
N ILE A 299 -5.07 16.27 -0.36
CA ILE A 299 -5.94 17.42 -0.58
C ILE A 299 -7.40 17.08 -0.23
N ALA A 300 -7.89 15.91 -0.64
CA ALA A 300 -9.23 15.45 -0.28
C ALA A 300 -9.41 15.29 1.24
N GLU A 301 -8.42 14.72 1.94
CA GLU A 301 -8.39 14.65 3.41
C GLU A 301 -8.43 16.05 4.07
N ASP A 302 -7.63 16.98 3.55
CA ASP A 302 -7.56 18.36 4.06
C ASP A 302 -8.89 19.11 3.84
N PHE A 303 -9.58 18.90 2.72
CA PHE A 303 -10.91 19.49 2.47
C PHE A 303 -11.97 18.88 3.37
N HIS A 304 -11.97 17.56 3.52
CA HIS A 304 -12.91 16.86 4.38
C HIS A 304 -12.78 17.32 5.84
N SER A 305 -11.55 17.38 6.37
CA SER A 305 -11.27 17.85 7.73
C SER A 305 -11.64 19.33 7.95
N GLN A 306 -11.52 20.17 6.92
CA GLN A 306 -11.94 21.57 6.95
C GLN A 306 -13.43 21.78 6.66
N GLN A 307 -14.20 20.71 6.43
CA GLN A 307 -15.60 20.76 6.01
C GLN A 307 -15.82 21.63 4.75
N LYS A 308 -14.85 21.62 3.84
CA LYS A 308 -14.90 22.33 2.55
C LYS A 308 -15.31 21.39 1.44
N GLN A 309 -16.07 21.91 0.47
CA GLN A 309 -16.44 21.16 -0.72
C GLN A 309 -15.30 21.15 -1.73
N LEU A 310 -14.96 19.98 -2.26
CA LEU A 310 -14.07 19.83 -3.41
C LEU A 310 -14.81 20.19 -4.71
N SER A 311 -14.07 20.74 -5.67
CA SER A 311 -14.61 20.97 -7.01
C SER A 311 -15.02 19.63 -7.64
N ALA A 312 -16.18 19.62 -8.30
CA ALA A 312 -16.71 18.40 -8.93
C ALA A 312 -15.74 17.81 -9.97
N PHE A 313 -15.00 18.68 -10.67
CA PHE A 313 -13.96 18.28 -11.61
C PHE A 313 -12.83 17.51 -10.91
N PHE A 314 -12.33 18.03 -9.79
CA PHE A 314 -11.24 17.40 -9.04
C PHE A 314 -11.68 16.07 -8.43
N SER A 315 -12.86 16.02 -7.81
CA SER A 315 -13.45 14.79 -7.28
C SER A 315 -13.59 13.73 -8.38
N GLY A 316 -14.17 14.09 -9.53
CA GLY A 316 -14.33 13.16 -10.64
C GLY A 316 -13.01 12.67 -11.25
N LYS A 317 -11.93 13.45 -11.18
CA LYS A 317 -10.59 13.00 -11.59
C LYS A 317 -9.98 12.05 -10.56
N ILE A 318 -10.15 12.31 -9.26
CA ILE A 318 -9.70 11.39 -8.20
C ILE A 318 -10.45 10.06 -8.30
N GLU A 319 -11.77 10.09 -8.45
CA GLU A 319 -12.59 8.88 -8.58
C GLU A 319 -12.12 8.05 -9.77
N LYS A 320 -11.93 8.65 -10.95
CA LYS A 320 -11.38 7.96 -12.12
C LYS A 320 -10.00 7.35 -11.87
N LEU A 321 -9.11 8.09 -11.20
CA LEU A 321 -7.78 7.58 -10.87
C LEU A 321 -7.83 6.45 -9.85
N THR A 322 -8.82 6.44 -8.97
CA THR A 322 -8.97 5.43 -7.93
C THR A 322 -9.66 4.18 -8.49
N SER A 323 -10.65 4.35 -9.36
CA SER A 323 -11.38 3.26 -10.04
C SER A 323 -10.58 2.56 -11.14
N ILE A 324 -9.50 3.16 -11.64
CA ILE A 324 -8.51 2.47 -12.50
C ILE A 324 -7.64 1.51 -11.65
N ASN A 325 -7.69 1.62 -10.33
CA ASN A 325 -7.00 0.74 -9.37
C ASN A 325 -7.97 -0.11 -8.53
N GLU A 326 -9.25 -0.16 -8.90
CA GLU A 326 -10.26 -1.11 -8.40
C GLU A 326 -10.46 -2.23 -9.43
#